data_AF-A0A3P6L929-F1
#
_entry.id   AF-A0A3P6L929-F1
#
_cell.length_a   1.000
_cell.length_b   1.000
_cell.length_c   1.000
_cell.angle_alpha   90.00
_cell.angle_beta   90.00
_cell.angle_gamma   90.00
#
_symmetry.space_group_name_H-M   'P 1'
#
loop_
_entity.id
_entity.type
_entity.pdbx_description
1 polymer ?
#
loop_
_entity_poly.entity_id
_entity_poly.type
_entity_poly.pdbx_seq_one_letter_code
_entity_poly.pdbx_strand_id
1 'polypeptide(L)'
;MRHFIYQDEKSHKFWAIEQQGNELHINWGKVGTNGQSQIKSFADAAAAAKAELKLIAEKTKKGYVENASANVHIPPITKATPEVETSPESKNQRPWLADDAVIRLTDDINRFAFPHRSRPREINYLHKDGQIWQLIANNTRAYDPANNYRSYPENWQQAFAELQMRVQGNQQTGSAQSDAALLWSFWNSYSADELVDDLVIRCGLESAVEIAFLALQLRYKPVKGAVTTIIPPNHKAESLPSWHQRLCHHLSLASEDEWQRCVDKVLAAIPTLSPARQPFAALLLPECPDIANAMALRYADQNVPAMTWLSMMVSDDVALAIQEKYGFPPLYNDFRKYLATLLANNGMRGVSRILLKLPVDYPVKYTDLFTHIHANAEDLVKWLWKTNHPDAIQILILGVNGKKKHLEYLSKACQKHPAAAIAAYATLLAIHENNEWRKG
;
A
#
# COMPACT_ATOMS: atom_id res chain seq x y z
N MET A 1 4.49 -24.39 -15.54
CA MET A 1 3.18 -24.48 -16.19
C MET A 1 3.02 -23.37 -17.22
N ARG A 2 2.68 -23.70 -18.47
CA ARG A 2 2.43 -22.74 -19.56
C ARG A 2 0.95 -22.38 -19.59
N HIS A 3 0.61 -21.09 -19.59
CA HIS A 3 -0.77 -20.61 -19.55
C HIS A 3 -1.18 -19.99 -20.89
N PHE A 4 -2.42 -20.22 -21.31
CA PHE A 4 -2.99 -19.70 -22.54
C PHE A 4 -4.39 -19.15 -22.29
N ILE A 5 -4.72 -18.03 -22.91
CA ILE A 5 -6.02 -17.35 -22.80
C ILE A 5 -6.72 -17.34 -24.16
N TYR A 6 -8.02 -17.63 -24.16
CA TYR A 6 -8.91 -17.47 -25.30
C TYR A 6 -10.01 -16.47 -24.93
N GLN A 7 -10.18 -15.44 -25.75
CA GLN A 7 -11.19 -14.40 -25.54
C GLN A 7 -11.96 -14.11 -26.83
N ASP A 8 -13.28 -14.19 -26.76
CA ASP A 8 -14.24 -13.69 -27.76
C ASP A 8 -15.36 -12.89 -27.05
N GLU A 9 -16.36 -12.39 -27.78
CA GLU A 9 -17.46 -11.58 -27.22
C GLU A 9 -18.30 -12.29 -26.13
N LYS A 10 -18.24 -13.63 -26.04
CA LYS A 10 -19.07 -14.46 -25.14
C LYS A 10 -18.25 -15.39 -24.24
N SER A 11 -16.94 -15.50 -24.44
CA SER A 11 -16.05 -16.48 -23.82
C SER A 11 -14.76 -15.83 -23.37
N HIS A 12 -14.39 -16.02 -22.10
CA HIS A 12 -13.07 -15.69 -21.58
C HIS A 12 -12.54 -16.91 -20.82
N LYS A 13 -11.70 -17.71 -21.47
CA LYS A 13 -11.27 -19.04 -21.02
C LYS A 13 -9.76 -19.11 -20.89
N PHE A 14 -9.29 -19.84 -19.89
CA PHE A 14 -7.88 -20.23 -19.77
C PHE A 14 -7.71 -21.71 -20.09
N TRP A 15 -6.53 -22.04 -20.60
CA TRP A 15 -6.03 -23.40 -20.77
C TRP A 15 -4.55 -23.37 -20.40
N ALA A 16 -4.10 -24.32 -19.61
CA ALA A 16 -2.74 -24.40 -19.12
C ALA A 16 -2.26 -25.84 -19.18
N ILE A 17 -0.97 -26.03 -19.43
CA ILE A 17 -0.35 -27.34 -19.55
C ILE A 17 1.05 -27.32 -18.90
N GLU A 18 1.38 -28.41 -18.23
CA GLU A 18 2.70 -28.65 -17.68
C GLU A 18 3.06 -30.13 -17.80
N GLN A 19 4.28 -30.41 -18.25
CA GLN A 19 4.85 -31.75 -18.16
C GLN A 19 5.54 -31.96 -16.80
N GLN A 20 5.19 -33.05 -16.12
CA GLN A 20 5.88 -33.55 -14.92
C GLN A 20 6.32 -34.99 -15.18
N GLY A 21 7.60 -35.21 -15.50
CA GLY A 21 8.12 -36.53 -15.84
C GLY A 21 7.45 -37.12 -17.09
N ASN A 22 6.76 -38.26 -16.93
CA ASN A 22 5.98 -38.92 -17.98
C ASN A 22 4.48 -38.55 -17.95
N GLU A 23 4.09 -37.53 -17.18
CA GLU A 23 2.70 -37.07 -17.06
C GLU A 23 2.52 -35.65 -17.60
N LEU A 24 1.34 -35.41 -18.19
CA LEU A 24 0.89 -34.07 -18.58
C LEU A 24 -0.25 -33.62 -17.67
N HIS A 25 -0.04 -32.49 -17.00
CA HIS A 25 -1.00 -31.83 -16.14
C HIS A 25 -1.66 -30.70 -16.93
N ILE A 26 -2.92 -30.88 -17.29
CA ILE A 26 -3.69 -29.96 -18.10
C ILE A 26 -4.75 -29.31 -17.22
N ASN A 27 -4.85 -27.98 -17.21
CA ASN A 27 -5.89 -27.24 -16.49
C ASN A 27 -6.64 -26.30 -17.45
N TRP A 28 -7.97 -26.25 -17.43
CA TRP A 28 -8.73 -25.33 -18.26
C TRP A 28 -10.03 -24.89 -17.62
N GLY A 29 -10.48 -23.69 -17.93
CA GLY A 29 -11.71 -23.16 -17.35
C GLY A 29 -12.05 -21.76 -17.85
N LYS A 30 -13.06 -21.14 -17.24
CA LYS A 30 -13.31 -19.70 -17.41
C LYS A 30 -12.27 -18.94 -16.59
N VAL A 31 -11.70 -17.86 -17.13
CA VAL A 31 -10.74 -17.01 -16.39
C VAL A 31 -11.40 -16.49 -15.11
N GLY A 32 -10.69 -16.61 -13.97
CA GLY A 32 -11.22 -16.28 -12.64
C GLY A 32 -11.95 -17.42 -11.91
N THR A 33 -11.91 -18.65 -12.44
CA THR A 33 -12.42 -19.86 -11.76
C THR A 33 -11.29 -20.87 -11.56
N ASN A 34 -11.47 -21.83 -10.66
CA ASN A 34 -10.50 -22.91 -10.45
C ASN A 34 -10.35 -23.87 -11.66
N GLY A 35 -11.26 -23.81 -12.63
CA GLY A 35 -11.25 -24.65 -13.82
C GLY A 35 -11.43 -26.15 -13.55
N GLN A 36 -11.03 -26.95 -14.52
CA GLN A 36 -10.97 -28.41 -14.50
C GLN A 36 -9.53 -28.83 -14.78
N SER A 37 -9.05 -29.83 -14.05
CA SER A 37 -7.70 -30.39 -14.25
C SER A 37 -7.77 -31.85 -14.66
N GLN A 38 -6.86 -32.24 -15.55
CA GLN A 38 -6.68 -33.62 -16.00
C GLN A 38 -5.19 -33.96 -16.03
N ILE A 39 -4.87 -35.13 -15.49
CA ILE A 39 -3.53 -35.72 -15.59
C ILE A 39 -3.59 -36.82 -16.65
N LYS A 40 -2.61 -36.84 -17.55
CA LYS A 40 -2.47 -37.87 -18.58
C LYS A 40 -1.06 -38.45 -18.54
N SER A 41 -0.95 -39.72 -18.16
CA SER A 41 0.32 -40.44 -18.08
C SER A 41 0.67 -41.08 -19.42
N PHE A 42 1.97 -41.10 -19.76
CA PHE A 42 2.53 -41.67 -20.98
C PHE A 42 3.62 -42.71 -20.64
N ALA A 43 4.01 -43.51 -21.64
CA ALA A 43 5.00 -44.58 -21.47
C ALA A 43 6.39 -44.05 -21.02
N ASP A 44 6.76 -42.86 -21.48
CA ASP A 44 8.01 -42.20 -21.12
C ASP A 44 7.89 -40.66 -21.25
N ALA A 45 8.91 -39.95 -20.77
CA ALA A 45 8.96 -38.49 -20.81
C ALA A 45 9.02 -37.91 -22.25
N ALA A 46 9.57 -38.66 -23.22
CA ALA A 46 9.64 -38.20 -24.60
C ALA A 46 8.27 -38.24 -25.30
N ALA A 47 7.46 -39.26 -24.99
CA ALA A 47 6.09 -39.39 -25.43
C ALA A 47 5.19 -38.29 -24.83
N ALA A 48 5.40 -37.93 -23.56
CA ALA A 48 4.71 -36.81 -22.92
C ALA A 48 5.07 -35.46 -23.59
N ALA A 49 6.36 -35.18 -23.82
CA ALA A 49 6.79 -33.94 -24.50
C ALA A 49 6.20 -33.82 -25.92
N LYS A 50 6.18 -34.91 -26.69
CA LYS A 50 5.57 -34.92 -28.04
C LYS A 50 4.07 -34.67 -27.99
N ALA A 51 3.38 -35.19 -26.98
CA ALA A 51 1.95 -34.96 -26.78
C ALA A 51 1.63 -33.53 -26.31
N GLU A 52 2.48 -32.93 -25.46
CA GLU A 52 2.37 -31.54 -25.02
C GLU A 52 2.43 -30.58 -26.20
N LEU A 53 3.46 -30.69 -27.05
CA LEU A 53 3.62 -29.85 -28.23
C LEU A 53 2.44 -29.97 -29.20
N LYS A 54 1.89 -31.18 -29.36
CA LYS A 54 0.70 -31.41 -30.21
C LYS A 54 -0.53 -30.68 -29.66
N LEU A 55 -0.76 -30.73 -28.35
CA LEU A 55 -1.90 -30.07 -27.71
C LEU A 55 -1.78 -28.55 -27.77
N ILE A 56 -0.58 -28.01 -27.57
CA ILE A 56 -0.32 -26.57 -27.70
C ILE A 56 -0.62 -26.11 -29.13
N ALA A 57 -0.09 -26.81 -30.15
CA ALA A 57 -0.36 -26.48 -31.55
C ALA A 57 -1.86 -26.49 -31.88
N GLU A 58 -2.62 -27.45 -31.34
CA GLU A 58 -4.07 -27.51 -31.52
C GLU A 58 -4.79 -26.33 -30.86
N LYS A 59 -4.38 -25.92 -29.65
CA LYS A 59 -4.99 -24.81 -28.91
C LYS A 59 -4.65 -23.46 -29.51
N THR A 60 -3.41 -23.24 -29.93
CA THR A 60 -3.00 -22.02 -30.64
C THR A 60 -3.76 -21.88 -31.97
N LYS A 61 -3.98 -22.97 -32.71
CA LYS A 61 -4.82 -22.95 -33.93
C LYS A 61 -6.28 -22.58 -33.66
N LYS A 62 -6.78 -22.86 -32.46
CA LYS A 62 -8.13 -22.48 -32.00
C LYS A 62 -8.20 -21.06 -31.43
N GLY A 63 -7.13 -20.27 -31.52
CA GLY A 63 -7.08 -18.87 -31.10
C GLY A 63 -6.66 -18.63 -29.64
N TYR A 64 -6.12 -19.64 -28.95
CA TYR A 64 -5.56 -19.46 -27.61
C TYR A 64 -4.17 -18.80 -27.71
N VAL A 65 -3.96 -17.71 -26.97
CA VAL A 65 -2.71 -16.94 -26.92
C VAL A 65 -1.96 -17.23 -25.62
N GLU A 66 -0.67 -17.51 -25.69
CA GLU A 66 0.15 -17.82 -24.53
C GLU A 66 0.37 -16.57 -23.65
N ASN A 67 0.07 -16.70 -22.36
CA ASN A 67 0.27 -15.67 -21.34
C ASN A 67 1.40 -16.12 -20.40
N ALA A 68 2.53 -15.43 -20.41
CA ALA A 68 3.77 -15.86 -19.74
C ALA A 68 3.79 -15.56 -18.22
N SER A 69 2.65 -15.24 -17.61
CA SER A 69 2.55 -14.81 -16.21
C SER A 69 1.72 -15.78 -15.39
N ALA A 70 2.35 -16.79 -14.79
CA ALA A 70 2.00 -17.41 -13.49
C ALA A 70 2.61 -18.81 -13.39
N ASN A 71 3.44 -19.02 -12.37
CA ASN A 71 3.82 -20.36 -11.93
C ASN A 71 3.90 -20.37 -10.40
N VAL A 72 2.76 -20.54 -9.72
CA VAL A 72 2.69 -20.91 -8.31
C VAL A 72 1.60 -21.96 -8.16
N HIS A 73 2.02 -23.19 -7.85
CA HIS A 73 1.18 -24.36 -7.63
C HIS A 73 0.89 -24.51 -6.13
N ILE A 74 -0.38 -24.73 -5.76
CA ILE A 74 -0.79 -25.26 -4.45
C ILE A 74 -1.84 -26.37 -4.70
N PRO A 75 -1.70 -27.57 -4.10
CA PRO A 75 -2.60 -28.69 -4.32
C PRO A 75 -3.92 -28.57 -3.50
N PRO A 76 -5.03 -29.22 -3.93
CA PRO A 76 -6.34 -29.01 -3.33
C PRO A 76 -6.73 -30.09 -2.30
N ILE A 77 -7.42 -29.67 -1.24
CA ILE A 77 -8.24 -30.55 -0.40
C ILE A 77 -9.70 -30.51 -0.90
N THR A 78 -10.28 -31.70 -0.91
CA THR A 78 -11.46 -32.16 -1.64
C THR A 78 -12.80 -31.72 -1.04
N LYS A 79 -13.68 -31.25 -1.94
CA LYS A 79 -15.16 -31.32 -2.03
C LYS A 79 -16.01 -31.48 -0.75
N ALA A 80 -17.00 -30.59 -0.61
CA ALA A 80 -18.40 -30.94 -0.89
C ALA A 80 -19.26 -29.67 -1.13
N THR A 81 -19.88 -29.60 -2.30
CA THR A 81 -21.08 -28.78 -2.61
C THR A 81 -22.17 -29.77 -2.98
N PRO A 82 -23.43 -29.50 -2.63
CA PRO A 82 -24.46 -29.37 -3.66
C PRO A 82 -25.31 -28.13 -3.35
N GLU A 83 -25.97 -27.43 -4.27
CA GLU A 83 -26.19 -27.54 -5.70
C GLU A 83 -26.91 -26.23 -6.07
N VAL A 84 -26.68 -25.73 -7.28
CA VAL A 84 -27.26 -24.48 -7.77
C VAL A 84 -28.74 -24.72 -8.07
N GLU A 85 -29.63 -24.03 -7.37
CA GLU A 85 -30.94 -23.69 -7.90
C GLU A 85 -30.92 -22.25 -8.41
N THR A 86 -31.16 -22.13 -9.71
CA THR A 86 -31.42 -20.87 -10.41
C THR A 86 -32.57 -20.12 -9.76
N SER A 87 -32.33 -18.86 -9.41
CA SER A 87 -33.37 -17.86 -9.18
C SER A 87 -32.80 -16.45 -9.35
N PRO A 88 -33.67 -15.46 -9.57
CA PRO A 88 -33.69 -14.59 -10.73
C PRO A 88 -32.61 -13.51 -10.67
N GLU A 89 -32.32 -12.88 -11.81
CA GLU A 89 -31.67 -11.57 -11.83
C GLU A 89 -32.29 -10.68 -10.76
N SER A 90 -31.51 -10.35 -9.72
CA SER A 90 -31.87 -9.35 -8.75
C SER A 90 -32.03 -8.03 -9.48
N LYS A 91 -33.28 -7.65 -9.74
CA LYS A 91 -33.68 -6.31 -10.15
C LYS A 91 -33.47 -5.27 -9.05
N ASN A 92 -32.88 -5.63 -7.91
CA ASN A 92 -32.42 -4.70 -6.88
C ASN A 92 -30.98 -4.27 -7.18
N GLN A 93 -30.79 -3.47 -8.23
CA GLN A 93 -29.64 -2.58 -8.23
C GLN A 93 -29.88 -1.51 -7.15
N ARG A 94 -28.99 -1.48 -6.15
CA ARG A 94 -28.99 -0.41 -5.15
C ARG A 94 -28.99 0.94 -5.89
N PRO A 95 -29.76 1.95 -5.46
CA PRO A 95 -29.81 3.26 -6.12
C PRO A 95 -28.55 4.13 -5.87
N TRP A 96 -27.45 3.51 -5.44
CA TRP A 96 -26.18 4.13 -5.11
C TRP A 96 -25.02 3.31 -5.68
N LEU A 97 -23.81 3.86 -5.59
CA LEU A 97 -22.60 3.23 -6.14
C LEU A 97 -22.37 1.83 -5.55
N ALA A 98 -21.73 0.94 -6.31
CA ALA A 98 -21.28 -0.34 -5.78
C ALA A 98 -20.21 -0.13 -4.69
N ASP A 99 -20.09 -1.09 -3.78
CA ASP A 99 -19.17 -1.02 -2.63
C ASP A 99 -17.68 -1.03 -3.07
N ASP A 100 -17.42 -1.49 -4.29
CA ASP A 100 -16.11 -1.50 -4.96
C ASP A 100 -15.94 -0.40 -6.02
N ALA A 101 -16.91 0.52 -6.14
CA ALA A 101 -16.87 1.56 -7.14
C ALA A 101 -15.67 2.50 -6.96
N VAL A 102 -15.08 2.91 -8.08
CA VAL A 102 -14.06 3.97 -8.10
C VAL A 102 -14.74 5.31 -7.79
N ILE A 103 -14.14 6.11 -6.90
CA ILE A 103 -14.59 7.48 -6.64
C ILE A 103 -13.91 8.46 -7.59
N ARG A 104 -14.56 9.59 -7.84
CA ARG A 104 -13.95 10.67 -8.63
C ARG A 104 -12.72 11.23 -7.91
N LEU A 105 -11.54 11.00 -8.48
CA LEU A 105 -10.31 11.65 -8.04
C LEU A 105 -10.37 13.15 -8.37
N THR A 106 -10.10 14.00 -7.38
CA THR A 106 -9.97 15.46 -7.56
C THR A 106 -8.52 15.86 -7.41
N ASP A 107 -8.13 17.03 -7.93
CA ASP A 107 -6.77 17.56 -7.76
C ASP A 107 -6.38 17.68 -6.30
N ASP A 108 -7.35 17.97 -5.43
CA ASP A 108 -7.18 18.08 -3.99
C ASP A 108 -6.86 16.70 -3.36
N ILE A 109 -7.65 15.67 -3.69
CA ILE A 109 -7.37 14.30 -3.25
C ILE A 109 -6.01 13.85 -3.78
N ASN A 110 -5.74 14.08 -5.08
CA ASN A 110 -4.44 13.73 -5.66
C ASN A 110 -3.32 14.44 -4.89
N ARG A 111 -3.39 15.77 -4.69
CA ARG A 111 -2.40 16.58 -3.98
C ARG A 111 -1.98 15.99 -2.63
N PHE A 112 -2.92 15.49 -1.83
CA PHE A 112 -2.62 14.92 -0.51
C PHE A 112 -2.26 13.44 -0.54
N ALA A 113 -2.78 12.67 -1.50
CA ALA A 113 -2.48 11.26 -1.60
C ALA A 113 -0.98 11.02 -1.80
N PHE A 114 -0.50 9.85 -1.36
CA PHE A 114 0.87 9.42 -1.65
C PHE A 114 1.08 9.39 -3.17
N PRO A 115 2.31 9.73 -3.63
CA PRO A 115 2.65 9.65 -5.05
C PRO A 115 2.38 8.26 -5.62
N HIS A 116 1.93 8.22 -6.88
CA HIS A 116 1.54 6.98 -7.54
C HIS A 116 1.61 7.16 -9.06
N ARG A 117 2.10 6.15 -9.79
CA ARG A 117 2.35 6.18 -11.25
C ARG A 117 1.10 6.42 -12.08
N SER A 118 -0.06 5.93 -11.63
CA SER A 118 -1.34 6.18 -12.33
C SER A 118 -1.86 7.61 -12.17
N ARG A 119 -1.24 8.42 -11.31
CA ARG A 119 -1.61 9.82 -11.04
C ARG A 119 -0.36 10.68 -10.81
N PRO A 120 0.52 10.76 -11.82
CA PRO A 120 1.80 11.45 -11.70
C PRO A 120 1.55 12.95 -11.44
N ARG A 121 2.47 13.56 -10.71
CA ARG A 121 2.49 15.00 -10.42
C ARG A 121 3.90 15.50 -10.56
N GLU A 122 4.08 16.72 -11.06
CA GLU A 122 5.41 17.30 -11.15
C GLU A 122 6.05 17.45 -9.76
N ILE A 123 7.36 17.27 -9.72
CA ILE A 123 8.17 17.51 -8.53
C ILE A 123 8.47 19.00 -8.47
N ASN A 124 7.93 19.67 -7.45
CA ASN A 124 8.35 21.03 -7.13
C ASN A 124 9.67 20.95 -6.37
N TYR A 125 10.78 21.21 -7.07
CA TYR A 125 12.09 21.32 -6.46
C TYR A 125 12.14 22.58 -5.59
N LEU A 126 12.47 22.41 -4.30
CA LEU A 126 12.43 23.49 -3.32
C LEU A 126 13.66 24.41 -3.40
N HIS A 127 14.79 23.89 -3.91
CA HIS A 127 16.08 24.57 -3.90
C HIS A 127 16.88 24.26 -5.18
N LYS A 128 17.86 25.11 -5.51
CA LYS A 128 18.80 24.88 -6.63
C LYS A 128 19.90 23.90 -6.24
N ASP A 129 20.52 23.25 -7.23
CA ASP A 129 21.59 22.26 -7.07
C ASP A 129 22.65 22.67 -6.03
N GLY A 130 22.98 21.74 -5.12
CA GLY A 130 24.04 21.90 -4.11
C GLY A 130 23.70 22.77 -2.88
N GLN A 131 22.54 23.42 -2.82
CA GLN A 131 22.16 24.24 -1.66
C GLN A 131 21.95 23.42 -0.37
N ILE A 132 21.51 22.17 -0.48
CA ILE A 132 21.32 21.29 0.68
C ILE A 132 22.64 20.99 1.41
N TRP A 133 23.74 20.84 0.67
CA TRP A 133 25.06 20.61 1.26
C TRP A 133 25.60 21.84 1.98
N GLN A 134 25.33 23.03 1.47
CA GLN A 134 25.62 24.27 2.19
C GLN A 134 24.81 24.36 3.50
N LEU A 135 23.53 23.96 3.49
CA LEU A 135 22.71 23.91 4.71
C LEU A 135 23.24 22.88 5.71
N ILE A 136 23.66 21.70 5.24
CA ILE A 136 24.26 20.65 6.06
C ILE A 136 25.57 21.14 6.69
N ALA A 137 26.47 21.73 5.88
CA ALA A 137 27.74 22.27 6.33
C ALA A 137 27.57 23.45 7.30
N ASN A 138 26.56 24.31 7.10
CA ASN A 138 26.28 25.44 7.98
C ASN A 138 25.61 25.03 9.30
N ASN A 139 25.00 23.84 9.36
CA ASN A 139 24.35 23.30 10.56
C ASN A 139 24.92 21.93 10.92
N THR A 140 26.25 21.85 11.04
CA THR A 140 26.95 20.59 11.36
C THR A 140 26.36 19.91 12.60
N ARG A 141 25.99 20.65 13.65
CA ARG A 141 25.44 20.05 14.88
C ARG A 141 24.16 19.22 14.65
N ALA A 142 23.30 19.63 13.72
CA ALA A 142 22.07 18.91 13.42
C ALA A 142 22.35 17.56 12.70
N TYR A 143 23.46 17.48 11.97
CA TYR A 143 23.77 16.36 11.08
C TYR A 143 25.07 15.62 11.44
N ASP A 144 25.80 16.08 12.45
CA ASP A 144 27.00 15.46 12.99
C ASP A 144 26.59 14.23 13.78
N PRO A 145 26.88 13.02 13.28
CA PRO A 145 26.54 11.80 14.00
C PRO A 145 27.25 11.77 15.37
N ALA A 146 28.55 12.11 15.41
CA ALA A 146 29.41 11.91 16.58
C ALA A 146 28.93 12.69 17.81
N ASN A 147 28.29 13.84 17.60
CA ASN A 147 27.73 14.66 18.67
C ASN A 147 26.38 14.13 19.22
N ASN A 148 25.67 13.30 18.46
CA ASN A 148 24.29 12.91 18.76
C ASN A 148 24.15 11.49 19.31
N TYR A 149 25.15 10.62 19.09
CA TYR A 149 25.07 9.19 19.42
C TYR A 149 26.27 8.71 20.24
N ARG A 150 26.06 7.67 21.05
CA ARG A 150 27.09 7.11 21.94
C ARG A 150 28.01 6.11 21.23
N SER A 151 27.47 5.36 20.27
CA SER A 151 28.19 4.34 19.51
C SER A 151 27.42 3.93 18.26
N TYR A 152 28.14 3.33 17.30
CA TYR A 152 27.60 2.77 16.06
C TYR A 152 27.89 1.27 15.95
N PRO A 153 27.09 0.51 15.18
CA PRO A 153 27.40 -0.87 14.83
C PRO A 153 28.75 -0.95 14.12
N GLU A 154 29.53 -2.00 14.37
CA GLU A 154 30.88 -2.17 13.83
C GLU A 154 30.94 -2.01 12.31
N ASN A 155 30.01 -2.65 11.60
CA ASN A 155 29.89 -2.58 10.13
C ASN A 155 29.42 -1.21 9.59
N TRP A 156 29.14 -0.23 10.46
CA TRP A 156 28.72 1.12 10.10
C TRP A 156 29.69 2.20 10.59
N GLN A 157 30.68 1.88 11.43
CA GLN A 157 31.60 2.86 11.99
C GLN A 157 32.36 3.65 10.92
N GLN A 158 32.84 2.96 9.88
CA GLN A 158 33.54 3.61 8.76
C GLN A 158 32.62 4.57 7.99
N ALA A 159 31.38 4.17 7.72
CA ALA A 159 30.40 5.00 7.02
C ALA A 159 30.05 6.29 7.79
N PHE A 160 29.91 6.20 9.12
CA PHE A 160 29.67 7.37 9.97
C PHE A 160 30.90 8.27 10.10
N ALA A 161 32.11 7.69 10.14
CA ALA A 161 33.35 8.47 10.13
C ALA A 161 33.55 9.20 8.80
N GLU A 162 33.29 8.53 7.67
CA GLU A 162 33.28 9.13 6.34
C GLU A 162 32.26 10.27 6.27
N LEU A 163 31.01 10.02 6.70
CA LEU A 163 29.97 11.04 6.74
C LEU A 163 30.41 12.29 7.53
N GLN A 164 31.03 12.10 8.70
CA GLN A 164 31.53 13.21 9.50
C GLN A 164 32.58 14.04 8.75
N MET A 165 33.56 13.38 8.13
CA MET A 165 34.58 14.05 7.31
C MET A 165 33.96 14.82 6.15
N ARG A 166 32.96 14.23 5.47
CA ARG A 166 32.25 14.86 4.36
C ARG A 166 31.51 16.12 4.79
N VAL A 167 30.76 16.05 5.89
CA VAL A 167 29.99 17.17 6.44
C VAL A 167 30.92 18.32 6.85
N GLN A 168 32.04 18.01 7.51
CA GLN A 168 33.03 19.03 7.92
C GLN A 168 33.78 19.65 6.73
N GLY A 169 34.06 18.85 5.70
CA GLY A 169 34.73 19.29 4.48
C GLY A 169 33.81 19.86 3.41
N ASN A 170 32.49 19.94 3.65
CA ASN A 170 31.47 20.28 2.64
C ASN A 170 31.61 19.45 1.35
N GLN A 171 31.88 18.15 1.50
CA GLN A 171 32.05 17.21 0.38
C GLN A 171 30.75 16.46 0.12
N GLN A 172 30.23 16.57 -1.11
CA GLN A 172 28.91 16.06 -1.46
C GLN A 172 28.88 14.56 -1.77
N THR A 173 30.00 14.01 -2.25
CA THR A 173 30.10 12.64 -2.72
C THR A 173 30.75 11.74 -1.68
N GLY A 174 30.33 10.48 -1.61
CA GLY A 174 30.85 9.49 -0.69
C GLY A 174 30.33 8.09 -1.00
N SER A 175 30.60 7.14 -0.11
CA SER A 175 30.07 5.79 -0.20
C SER A 175 28.55 5.75 -0.03
N ALA A 176 27.90 4.74 -0.61
CA ALA A 176 26.45 4.52 -0.44
C ALA A 176 26.06 4.35 1.04
N GLN A 177 26.91 3.74 1.88
CA GLN A 177 26.66 3.64 3.32
C GLN A 177 26.77 4.99 4.03
N SER A 178 27.71 5.86 3.63
CA SER A 178 27.80 7.21 4.19
C SER A 178 26.61 8.10 3.79
N ASP A 179 26.10 7.95 2.56
CA ASP A 179 24.86 8.59 2.10
C ASP A 179 23.64 8.02 2.83
N ALA A 180 23.62 6.71 3.10
CA ALA A 180 22.56 6.08 3.88
C ALA A 180 22.55 6.52 5.34
N ALA A 181 23.73 6.71 5.94
CA ALA A 181 23.88 7.27 7.28
C ALA A 181 23.36 8.72 7.35
N LEU A 182 23.58 9.51 6.29
CA LEU A 182 23.05 10.86 6.16
C LEU A 182 21.53 10.85 5.99
N LEU A 183 21.01 10.04 5.06
CA LEU A 183 19.57 9.91 4.84
C LEU A 183 18.84 9.42 6.09
N TRP A 184 19.46 8.50 6.84
CA TRP A 184 18.96 8.05 8.14
C TRP A 184 18.92 9.18 9.18
N SER A 185 19.91 10.07 9.24
CA SER A 185 19.89 11.21 10.17
C SER A 185 18.78 12.21 9.85
N PHE A 186 18.31 12.23 8.60
CA PHE A 186 17.18 13.04 8.11
C PHE A 186 15.79 12.42 8.35
N TRP A 187 15.68 11.35 9.15
CA TRP A 187 14.40 10.64 9.39
C TRP A 187 13.25 11.58 9.78
N ASN A 188 13.50 12.63 10.57
CA ASN A 188 12.50 13.62 10.98
C ASN A 188 12.89 15.06 10.58
N SER A 189 13.69 15.20 9.51
CA SER A 189 14.12 16.52 9.03
C SER A 189 13.08 17.15 8.12
N TYR A 190 12.97 18.48 8.17
CA TYR A 190 12.18 19.26 7.21
C TYR A 190 12.89 19.41 5.86
N SER A 191 14.20 19.16 5.81
CA SER A 191 15.01 19.25 4.58
C SER A 191 15.24 17.88 3.93
N ALA A 192 14.41 16.89 4.27
CA ALA A 192 14.55 15.51 3.80
C ALA A 192 14.22 15.38 2.31
N ASP A 193 13.31 16.21 1.80
CA ASP A 193 12.93 16.18 0.38
C ASP A 193 14.12 16.63 -0.50
N GLU A 194 14.80 17.71 -0.11
CA GLU A 194 15.97 18.23 -0.83
C GLU A 194 17.14 17.26 -0.83
N LEU A 195 17.32 16.49 0.26
CA LEU A 195 18.35 15.47 0.32
C LEU A 195 18.04 14.31 -0.64
N VAL A 196 16.77 13.90 -0.75
CA VAL A 196 16.37 12.88 -1.74
C VAL A 196 16.57 13.40 -3.16
N ASP A 197 16.20 14.65 -3.43
CA ASP A 197 16.41 15.27 -4.73
C ASP A 197 17.91 15.28 -5.11
N ASP A 198 18.78 15.69 -4.18
CA ASP A 198 20.25 15.64 -4.36
C ASP A 198 20.73 14.22 -4.66
N LEU A 199 20.29 13.21 -3.89
CA LEU A 199 20.69 11.83 -4.09
C LEU A 199 20.27 11.30 -5.47
N VAL A 200 19.04 11.58 -5.91
CA VAL A 200 18.56 11.15 -7.22
C VAL A 200 19.31 11.86 -8.34
N ILE A 201 19.54 13.16 -8.23
CA ILE A 201 20.28 13.95 -9.24
C ILE A 201 21.74 13.48 -9.33
N ARG A 202 22.40 13.27 -8.19
CA ARG A 202 23.83 12.98 -8.11
C ARG A 202 24.17 11.52 -8.38
N CYS A 203 23.34 10.58 -7.91
CA CYS A 203 23.64 9.15 -7.92
C CYS A 203 22.71 8.33 -8.83
N GLY A 204 21.63 8.93 -9.33
CA GLY A 204 20.56 8.22 -10.03
C GLY A 204 19.53 7.61 -9.08
N LEU A 205 18.32 7.37 -9.59
CA LEU A 205 17.19 6.87 -8.80
C LEU A 205 17.44 5.48 -8.21
N GLU A 206 18.01 4.58 -9.01
CA GLU A 206 18.35 3.22 -8.58
C GLU A 206 19.29 3.21 -7.36
N SER A 207 20.34 4.05 -7.39
CA SER A 207 21.27 4.20 -6.27
C SER A 207 20.59 4.82 -5.06
N ALA A 208 19.72 5.81 -5.25
CA ALA A 208 18.96 6.44 -4.17
C ALA A 208 18.04 5.43 -3.45
N VAL A 209 17.45 4.48 -4.19
CA VAL A 209 16.66 3.37 -3.66
C VAL A 209 17.53 2.42 -2.81
N GLU A 210 18.73 2.06 -3.28
CA GLU A 210 19.67 1.24 -2.49
C GLU A 210 20.11 1.93 -1.20
N ILE A 211 20.43 3.22 -1.28
CA ILE A 211 20.80 4.07 -0.16
C ILE A 211 19.65 4.12 0.87
N ALA A 212 18.40 4.22 0.42
CA ALA A 212 17.23 4.16 1.29
C ALA A 212 17.12 2.82 2.04
N PHE A 213 17.42 1.68 1.40
CA PHE A 213 17.41 0.38 2.09
C PHE A 213 18.52 0.24 3.11
N LEU A 214 19.73 0.70 2.79
CA LEU A 214 20.82 0.78 3.75
C LEU A 214 20.40 1.64 4.96
N ALA A 215 19.75 2.78 4.73
CA ALA A 215 19.27 3.65 5.81
C ALA A 215 18.20 2.96 6.67
N LEU A 216 17.31 2.16 6.06
CA LEU A 216 16.29 1.39 6.77
C LEU A 216 16.87 0.27 7.65
N GLN A 217 18.11 -0.18 7.43
CA GLN A 217 18.76 -1.16 8.32
C GLN A 217 19.06 -0.57 9.71
N LEU A 218 19.12 0.76 9.83
CA LEU A 218 19.45 1.44 11.08
C LEU A 218 18.18 1.69 11.92
N ARG A 219 18.25 1.33 13.20
CA ARG A 219 17.20 1.64 14.17
C ARG A 219 17.21 3.12 14.49
N TYR A 220 16.05 3.76 14.35
CA TYR A 220 15.84 5.12 14.83
C TYR A 220 15.67 5.11 16.36
N LYS A 221 16.43 5.94 17.09
CA LYS A 221 16.32 6.11 18.54
C LYS A 221 16.40 7.61 18.88
N PRO A 222 15.64 8.13 19.87
CA PRO A 222 15.79 9.52 20.32
C PRO A 222 17.23 9.82 20.78
N VAL A 223 17.60 11.09 20.64
CA VAL A 223 18.94 11.68 20.83
C VAL A 223 19.65 11.11 22.08
N LYS A 224 20.96 10.78 21.95
CA LYS A 224 21.85 10.21 22.98
C LYS A 224 21.80 8.68 23.18
N GLY A 225 21.40 7.92 22.16
CA GLY A 225 21.40 6.44 22.17
C GLY A 225 22.58 5.80 21.43
N ALA A 226 22.70 4.47 21.54
CA ALA A 226 23.49 3.66 20.60
C ALA A 226 22.66 3.41 19.33
N VAL A 227 23.29 3.51 18.17
CA VAL A 227 22.70 3.13 16.89
C VAL A 227 22.83 1.62 16.74
N THR A 228 21.77 0.93 16.30
CA THR A 228 21.76 -0.54 16.17
C THR A 228 21.13 -0.95 14.86
N THR A 229 21.56 -2.08 14.31
CA THR A 229 20.87 -2.78 13.21
C THR A 229 19.86 -3.81 13.73
N ILE A 230 19.94 -4.15 15.03
CA ILE A 230 18.98 -5.02 15.71
C ILE A 230 17.72 -4.22 16.02
N ILE A 231 16.63 -4.54 15.31
CA ILE A 231 15.33 -3.89 15.44
C ILE A 231 14.32 -4.94 15.92
N PRO A 232 14.08 -5.05 17.23
CA PRO A 232 13.10 -6.00 17.76
C PRO A 232 11.67 -5.60 17.35
N PRO A 233 10.71 -6.55 17.36
CA PRO A 233 9.30 -6.22 17.22
C PRO A 233 8.93 -5.20 18.31
N ASN A 234 8.57 -3.99 17.90
CA ASN A 234 8.24 -2.92 18.82
C ASN A 234 6.79 -3.11 19.31
N HIS A 235 6.41 -2.43 20.40
CA HIS A 235 5.01 -2.44 20.89
C HIS A 235 4.10 -1.53 20.03
N LYS A 236 4.69 -0.54 19.35
CA LYS A 236 3.99 0.44 18.51
C LYS A 236 4.73 0.64 17.20
N ALA A 237 3.98 1.08 16.18
CA ALA A 237 4.54 1.40 14.87
C ALA A 237 5.46 2.62 14.97
N GLU A 238 6.59 2.56 14.27
CA GLU A 238 7.45 3.72 14.08
C GLU A 238 6.87 4.64 13.00
N SER A 239 7.27 5.90 13.07
CA SER A 239 6.95 6.89 12.04
C SER A 239 7.66 6.57 10.75
N LEU A 240 6.96 6.80 9.65
CA LEU A 240 7.55 6.75 8.33
C LEU A 240 8.68 7.81 8.26
N PRO A 241 9.84 7.49 7.66
CA PRO A 241 10.88 8.49 7.43
C PRO A 241 10.34 9.66 6.60
N SER A 242 10.71 10.90 6.95
CA SER A 242 10.29 12.11 6.23
C SER A 242 10.64 12.05 4.74
N TRP A 243 11.79 11.48 4.39
CA TRP A 243 12.26 11.35 3.01
C TRP A 243 11.46 10.32 2.18
N HIS A 244 10.71 9.40 2.82
CA HIS A 244 10.11 8.25 2.15
C HIS A 244 9.17 8.65 1.01
N GLN A 245 8.28 9.60 1.28
CA GLN A 245 7.29 10.05 0.29
C GLN A 245 7.95 10.75 -0.90
N ARG A 246 9.06 11.47 -0.69
CA ARG A 246 9.78 12.12 -1.78
C ARG A 246 10.41 11.10 -2.71
N LEU A 247 10.96 10.01 -2.16
CA LEU A 247 11.50 8.92 -2.97
C LEU A 247 10.39 8.20 -3.76
N CYS A 248 9.21 7.97 -3.14
CA CYS A 248 8.03 7.48 -3.88
C CYS A 248 7.64 8.42 -5.03
N HIS A 249 7.79 9.74 -4.84
CA HIS A 249 7.49 10.73 -5.89
C HIS A 249 8.40 10.55 -7.10
N HIS A 250 9.71 10.44 -6.90
CA HIS A 250 10.65 10.14 -7.99
C HIS A 250 10.33 8.81 -8.68
N LEU A 251 10.06 7.74 -7.92
CA LEU A 251 9.65 6.44 -8.46
C LEU A 251 8.36 6.53 -9.30
N SER A 252 7.42 7.39 -8.90
CA SER A 252 6.16 7.58 -9.63
C SER A 252 6.33 8.25 -10.99
N LEU A 253 7.45 8.93 -11.22
CA LEU A 253 7.77 9.63 -12.47
C LEU A 253 8.83 8.91 -13.31
N ALA A 254 9.47 7.87 -12.77
CA ALA A 254 10.49 7.11 -13.47
C ALA A 254 9.94 6.48 -14.76
N SER A 255 10.81 6.34 -15.77
CA SER A 255 10.48 5.53 -16.96
C SER A 255 10.15 4.09 -16.56
N GLU A 256 9.40 3.36 -17.40
CA GLU A 256 9.01 1.98 -17.08
C GLU A 256 10.22 1.08 -16.79
N ASP A 257 11.27 1.19 -17.62
CA ASP A 257 12.49 0.39 -17.45
C ASP A 257 13.24 0.72 -16.16
N GLU A 258 13.37 2.01 -15.83
CA GLU A 258 14.04 2.45 -14.59
C GLU A 258 13.21 2.08 -13.35
N TRP A 259 11.89 2.21 -13.43
CA TRP A 259 10.98 1.80 -12.36
C TRP A 259 11.08 0.30 -12.10
N GLN A 260 11.07 -0.55 -13.14
CA GLN A 260 11.19 -1.99 -12.98
C GLN A 260 12.52 -2.39 -12.32
N ARG A 261 13.64 -1.77 -12.70
CA ARG A 261 14.93 -2.01 -12.02
C ARG A 261 14.91 -1.60 -10.55
N CYS A 262 14.21 -0.51 -10.21
CA CYS A 262 13.98 -0.13 -8.82
C CYS A 262 13.10 -1.14 -8.09
N VAL A 263 12.03 -1.64 -8.72
CA VAL A 263 11.15 -2.69 -8.16
C VAL A 263 11.95 -3.94 -7.82
N ASP A 264 12.79 -4.41 -8.75
CA ASP A 264 13.62 -5.60 -8.54
C ASP A 264 14.56 -5.42 -7.32
N LYS A 265 15.14 -4.23 -7.17
CA LYS A 265 15.97 -3.88 -6.00
C LYS A 265 15.15 -3.86 -4.70
N VAL A 266 13.93 -3.31 -4.72
CA VAL A 266 13.03 -3.30 -3.55
C VAL A 266 12.69 -4.73 -3.13
N LEU A 267 12.28 -5.58 -4.08
CA LEU A 267 11.92 -6.96 -3.81
C LEU A 267 13.11 -7.76 -3.27
N ALA A 268 14.31 -7.55 -3.81
CA ALA A 268 15.54 -8.17 -3.32
C ALA A 268 15.93 -7.69 -1.91
N ALA A 269 15.68 -6.41 -1.59
CA ALA A 269 16.04 -5.83 -0.29
C ALA A 269 15.09 -6.23 0.86
N ILE A 270 13.78 -6.37 0.60
CA ILE A 270 12.78 -6.73 1.62
C ILE A 270 13.22 -7.91 2.52
N PRO A 271 13.61 -9.09 2.03
CA PRO A 271 13.97 -10.22 2.90
C PRO A 271 15.22 -9.98 3.75
N THR A 272 16.07 -9.01 3.38
CA THR A 272 17.28 -8.64 4.12
C THR A 272 17.00 -7.67 5.28
N LEU A 273 15.86 -6.99 5.25
CA LEU A 273 15.45 -6.05 6.28
C LEU A 273 14.80 -6.78 7.45
N SER A 274 14.96 -6.22 8.66
CA SER A 274 14.20 -6.68 9.83
C SER A 274 12.69 -6.60 9.56
N PRO A 275 11.86 -7.50 10.14
CA PRO A 275 10.40 -7.48 9.92
C PRO A 275 9.76 -6.11 10.19
N ALA A 276 10.28 -5.34 11.15
CA ALA A 276 9.79 -4.00 11.46
C ALA A 276 10.07 -2.93 10.38
N ARG A 277 10.96 -3.23 9.42
CA ARG A 277 11.38 -2.31 8.33
C ARG A 277 10.86 -2.71 6.96
N GLN A 278 10.50 -3.98 6.79
CA GLN A 278 9.92 -4.49 5.54
C GLN A 278 8.69 -3.71 5.06
N PRO A 279 7.74 -3.27 5.92
CA PRO A 279 6.60 -2.48 5.48
C PRO A 279 6.99 -1.13 4.86
N PHE A 280 8.07 -0.50 5.32
CA PHE A 280 8.52 0.79 4.76
C PHE A 280 9.11 0.60 3.36
N ALA A 281 9.85 -0.49 3.14
CA ALA A 281 10.35 -0.84 1.81
C ALA A 281 9.20 -1.16 0.85
N ALA A 282 8.22 -1.98 1.27
CA ALA A 282 7.04 -2.27 0.46
C ALA A 282 6.22 -1.02 0.12
N LEU A 283 6.11 -0.06 1.05
CA LEU A 283 5.38 1.19 0.83
C LEU A 283 6.03 2.10 -0.24
N LEU A 284 7.27 1.86 -0.65
CA LEU A 284 7.89 2.55 -1.80
C LEU A 284 7.23 2.20 -3.14
N LEU A 285 6.51 1.07 -3.20
CA LEU A 285 5.87 0.55 -4.41
C LEU A 285 4.34 0.47 -4.24
N PRO A 286 3.64 1.61 -4.12
CA PRO A 286 2.20 1.63 -3.92
C PRO A 286 1.41 1.04 -5.11
N GLU A 287 2.02 0.92 -6.30
CA GLU A 287 1.46 0.26 -7.49
C GLU A 287 1.44 -1.27 -7.40
N CYS A 288 2.15 -1.84 -6.42
CA CYS A 288 2.31 -3.29 -6.25
C CYS A 288 1.57 -3.76 -4.97
N PRO A 289 0.23 -3.71 -4.93
CA PRO A 289 -0.55 -4.06 -3.74
C PRO A 289 -0.34 -5.52 -3.32
N ASP A 290 0.03 -6.41 -4.25
CA ASP A 290 0.33 -7.81 -3.98
C ASP A 290 1.49 -7.99 -2.99
N ILE A 291 2.47 -7.07 -2.96
CA ILE A 291 3.54 -7.08 -1.96
C ILE A 291 2.94 -6.84 -0.57
N ALA A 292 2.05 -5.86 -0.45
CA ALA A 292 1.37 -5.55 0.81
C ALA A 292 0.44 -6.68 1.27
N ASN A 293 -0.31 -7.27 0.32
CA ASN A 293 -1.18 -8.43 0.56
C ASN A 293 -0.36 -9.62 1.08
N ALA A 294 0.71 -10.00 0.38
CA ALA A 294 1.58 -11.10 0.76
C ALA A 294 2.25 -10.88 2.12
N MET A 295 2.69 -9.65 2.43
CA MET A 295 3.24 -9.31 3.75
C MET A 295 2.20 -9.46 4.86
N ALA A 296 0.96 -9.04 4.63
CA ALA A 296 -0.12 -9.20 5.62
C ALA A 296 -0.37 -10.67 5.94
N LEU A 297 -0.46 -11.52 4.91
CA LEU A 297 -0.61 -12.97 5.09
C LEU A 297 0.59 -13.59 5.81
N ARG A 298 1.82 -13.23 5.40
CA ARG A 298 3.07 -13.75 6.00
C ARG A 298 3.18 -13.45 7.50
N TYR A 299 2.71 -12.28 7.93
CA TYR A 299 2.80 -11.83 9.32
C TYR A 299 1.47 -11.92 10.07
N ALA A 300 0.53 -12.76 9.60
CA ALA A 300 -0.80 -12.92 10.21
C ALA A 300 -0.72 -13.24 11.71
N ASP A 301 0.17 -14.15 12.09
CA ASP A 301 0.34 -14.62 13.47
C ASP A 301 1.40 -13.84 14.26
N GLN A 302 2.01 -12.82 13.65
CA GLN A 302 3.05 -12.00 14.28
C GLN A 302 2.55 -10.60 14.59
N ASN A 303 3.10 -9.97 15.63
CA ASN A 303 2.87 -8.56 15.90
C ASN A 303 3.97 -7.70 15.26
N VAL A 304 3.74 -7.25 14.02
CA VAL A 304 4.57 -6.27 13.32
C VAL A 304 3.81 -4.95 13.20
N PRO A 305 3.89 -4.03 14.18
CA PRO A 305 3.07 -2.82 14.16
C PRO A 305 3.24 -1.95 12.92
N ALA A 306 4.42 -1.96 12.29
CA ALA A 306 4.69 -1.21 11.06
C ALA A 306 3.75 -1.59 9.89
N MET A 307 3.10 -2.76 9.94
CA MET A 307 2.08 -3.18 8.96
C MET A 307 0.91 -2.20 8.85
N THR A 308 0.62 -1.40 9.88
CA THR A 308 -0.40 -0.34 9.82
C THR A 308 -0.22 0.61 8.64
N TRP A 309 1.02 0.87 8.23
CA TRP A 309 1.33 1.73 7.08
C TRP A 309 0.87 1.13 5.75
N LEU A 310 0.84 -0.20 5.62
CA LEU A 310 0.41 -0.89 4.41
C LEU A 310 -1.11 -0.97 4.26
N SER A 311 -1.89 -0.54 5.26
CA SER A 311 -3.37 -0.53 5.19
C SER A 311 -3.94 0.35 4.09
N MET A 312 -3.16 1.29 3.58
CA MET A 312 -3.52 2.11 2.43
C MET A 312 -3.38 1.37 1.08
N MET A 313 -2.60 0.29 1.05
CA MET A 313 -2.20 -0.44 -0.16
C MET A 313 -2.85 -1.81 -0.31
N VAL A 314 -3.18 -2.47 0.81
CA VAL A 314 -3.82 -3.79 0.76
C VAL A 314 -5.14 -3.71 0.01
N SER A 315 -5.32 -4.62 -0.94
CA SER A 315 -6.51 -4.74 -1.79
C SER A 315 -7.28 -6.03 -1.56
N ASP A 316 -6.60 -7.09 -1.11
CA ASP A 316 -7.17 -8.40 -0.83
C ASP A 316 -7.98 -8.44 0.48
N ASP A 317 -9.15 -9.08 0.45
CA ASP A 317 -10.10 -9.07 1.56
C ASP A 317 -9.60 -9.87 2.79
N VAL A 318 -8.83 -10.94 2.58
CA VAL A 318 -8.24 -11.72 3.67
C VAL A 318 -7.09 -10.95 4.32
N ALA A 319 -6.20 -10.38 3.50
CA ALA A 319 -5.13 -9.51 3.97
C ALA A 319 -5.66 -8.29 4.74
N LEU A 320 -6.79 -7.73 4.31
CA LEU A 320 -7.49 -6.64 5.00
C LEU A 320 -7.95 -7.05 6.39
N ALA A 321 -8.67 -8.16 6.51
CA ALA A 321 -9.16 -8.66 7.79
C ALA A 321 -8.01 -8.88 8.78
N ILE A 322 -6.86 -9.39 8.31
CA ILE A 322 -5.65 -9.54 9.13
C ILE A 322 -5.12 -8.18 9.60
N GLN A 323 -5.20 -7.15 8.76
CA GLN A 323 -4.73 -5.81 9.10
C GLN A 323 -5.66 -5.02 10.02
N GLU A 324 -6.93 -5.41 10.17
CA GLU A 324 -7.89 -4.75 11.07
C GLU A 324 -7.43 -4.76 12.54
N LYS A 325 -6.56 -5.71 12.92
CA LYS A 325 -5.94 -5.73 14.27
C LYS A 325 -5.04 -4.52 14.54
N TYR A 326 -4.60 -3.80 13.50
CA TYR A 326 -3.76 -2.62 13.62
C TYR A 326 -4.61 -1.34 13.58
N GLY A 327 -4.34 -0.44 14.54
CA GLY A 327 -4.88 0.92 14.54
C GLY A 327 -4.33 1.81 13.42
N PHE A 328 -4.45 3.12 13.57
CA PHE A 328 -3.87 4.08 12.63
C PHE A 328 -2.34 4.10 12.68
N PRO A 329 -1.67 4.38 11.56
CA PRO A 329 -0.25 4.72 11.59
C PRO A 329 -0.01 5.97 12.45
N PRO A 330 1.22 6.19 12.94
CA PRO A 330 1.58 7.38 13.70
C PRO A 330 1.61 8.62 12.77
N LEU A 331 0.43 9.22 12.57
CA LEU A 331 0.16 10.31 11.64
C LEU A 331 0.30 11.73 12.25
N TYR A 332 0.71 11.84 13.53
CA TYR A 332 1.01 13.11 14.22
C TYR A 332 -0.02 14.25 13.99
N ASN A 333 -1.31 13.92 14.03
CA ASN A 333 -2.44 14.84 13.87
C ASN A 333 -2.70 15.38 12.45
N ASP A 334 -2.00 14.90 11.42
CA ASP A 334 -2.35 15.15 10.02
C ASP A 334 -2.73 13.85 9.28
N PHE A 335 -4.04 13.65 9.14
CA PHE A 335 -4.60 12.45 8.52
C PHE A 335 -4.85 12.61 7.02
N ARG A 336 -4.65 13.81 6.44
CA ARG A 336 -5.04 14.10 5.04
C ARG A 336 -4.37 13.16 4.07
N LYS A 337 -3.05 12.95 4.24
CA LYS A 337 -2.30 12.05 3.34
C LYS A 337 -2.80 10.61 3.41
N TYR A 338 -3.08 10.11 4.61
CA TYR A 338 -3.60 8.76 4.81
C TYR A 338 -4.99 8.59 4.18
N LEU A 339 -5.91 9.51 4.50
CA LEU A 339 -7.29 9.49 3.99
C LEU A 339 -7.32 9.65 2.47
N ALA A 340 -6.60 10.63 1.93
CA ALA A 340 -6.52 10.84 0.49
C ALA A 340 -5.94 9.63 -0.24
N THR A 341 -4.95 8.94 0.34
CA THR A 341 -4.38 7.72 -0.26
C THR A 341 -5.38 6.57 -0.25
N LEU A 342 -6.13 6.37 0.85
CA LEU A 342 -7.20 5.36 0.90
C LEU A 342 -8.26 5.61 -0.18
N LEU A 343 -8.73 6.86 -0.26
CA LEU A 343 -9.71 7.30 -1.24
C LEU A 343 -9.20 7.11 -2.67
N ALA A 344 -7.97 7.52 -2.95
CA ALA A 344 -7.40 7.50 -4.28
C ALA A 344 -7.00 6.09 -4.76
N ASN A 345 -6.60 5.19 -3.86
CA ASN A 345 -6.20 3.82 -4.21
C ASN A 345 -7.35 2.82 -4.15
N ASN A 346 -8.33 3.02 -3.24
CA ASN A 346 -9.33 2.00 -2.92
C ASN A 346 -10.76 2.45 -3.20
N GLY A 347 -11.00 3.68 -3.68
CA GLY A 347 -12.34 4.16 -4.03
C GLY A 347 -13.33 4.00 -2.88
N MET A 348 -14.48 3.39 -3.17
CA MET A 348 -15.53 3.12 -2.19
C MET A 348 -15.08 2.15 -1.09
N ARG A 349 -14.24 1.15 -1.38
CA ARG A 349 -13.62 0.31 -0.34
C ARG A 349 -12.80 1.17 0.63
N GLY A 350 -12.13 2.20 0.12
CA GLY A 350 -11.42 3.19 0.94
C GLY A 350 -12.35 3.96 1.87
N VAL A 351 -13.52 4.37 1.39
CA VAL A 351 -14.56 5.04 2.20
C VAL A 351 -15.07 4.11 3.30
N SER A 352 -15.43 2.87 2.97
CA SER A 352 -15.92 1.89 3.95
C SER A 352 -14.88 1.58 5.02
N ARG A 353 -13.59 1.47 4.65
CA ARG A 353 -12.48 1.30 5.61
C ARG A 353 -12.34 2.49 6.55
N ILE A 354 -12.53 3.72 6.06
CA ILE A 354 -12.53 4.91 6.91
C ILE A 354 -13.67 4.81 7.92
N LEU A 355 -14.88 4.42 7.46
CA LEU A 355 -16.05 4.26 8.32
C LEU A 355 -15.85 3.20 9.40
N LEU A 356 -15.31 2.02 9.06
CA LEU A 356 -15.03 0.94 10.01
C LEU A 356 -14.08 1.37 11.13
N LYS A 357 -13.20 2.33 10.87
CA LYS A 357 -12.28 2.87 11.88
C LYS A 357 -12.88 3.98 12.74
N LEU A 358 -14.09 4.47 12.44
CA LEU A 358 -14.88 5.39 13.27
C LEU A 358 -15.72 4.56 14.25
N PRO A 359 -15.29 4.31 15.51
CA PRO A 359 -16.09 3.52 16.43
C PRO A 359 -17.42 4.21 16.74
N VAL A 360 -18.50 3.44 16.71
CA VAL A 360 -19.86 3.90 17.08
C VAL A 360 -20.14 3.66 18.57
N ASP A 361 -19.48 2.70 19.24
CA ASP A 361 -19.63 2.45 20.69
C ASP A 361 -18.36 1.82 21.29
N TYR A 362 -17.52 2.56 22.03
CA TYR A 362 -16.52 1.98 22.96
C TYR A 362 -16.19 2.94 24.12
N PRO A 363 -15.90 2.44 25.35
CA PRO A 363 -15.71 3.27 26.53
C PRO A 363 -14.37 4.04 26.45
N VAL A 364 -14.45 5.37 26.36
CA VAL A 364 -13.53 6.37 26.91
C VAL A 364 -12.01 6.22 26.61
N LYS A 365 -11.59 5.41 25.63
CA LYS A 365 -10.17 5.39 25.17
C LYS A 365 -9.94 5.74 23.70
N TYR A 366 -11.01 5.93 22.92
CA TYR A 366 -10.93 6.44 21.54
C TYR A 366 -12.12 7.35 21.22
N THR A 367 -12.46 8.27 22.12
CA THR A 367 -13.44 9.38 21.92
C THR A 367 -13.03 10.38 20.83
N ASP A 368 -12.08 10.02 19.99
CA ASP A 368 -11.09 10.97 19.51
C ASP A 368 -10.70 10.75 18.06
N LEU A 369 -11.35 9.89 17.27
CA LEU A 369 -11.10 9.90 15.83
C LEU A 369 -11.69 11.15 15.19
N PHE A 370 -12.90 11.58 15.54
CA PHE A 370 -13.39 12.89 15.11
C PHE A 370 -12.64 14.02 15.79
N THR A 371 -12.32 13.97 17.08
CA THR A 371 -11.49 14.99 17.75
C THR A 371 -10.08 15.15 17.13
N HIS A 372 -9.42 14.05 16.72
CA HIS A 372 -8.11 14.08 16.04
C HIS A 372 -8.24 14.38 14.53
N ILE A 373 -9.34 13.97 13.87
CA ILE A 373 -9.68 14.38 12.51
C ILE A 373 -10.23 15.81 12.49
N HIS A 374 -10.65 16.45 13.58
CA HIS A 374 -11.33 17.76 13.55
C HIS A 374 -10.51 18.89 12.91
N ALA A 375 -9.19 18.76 12.87
CA ALA A 375 -8.30 19.64 12.10
C ALA A 375 -8.38 19.41 10.57
N ASN A 376 -8.67 18.18 10.13
CA ASN A 376 -8.66 17.70 8.74
C ASN A 376 -10.04 17.23 8.22
N ALA A 377 -11.09 17.28 9.06
CA ALA A 377 -12.44 16.83 8.77
C ALA A 377 -13.05 17.60 7.59
N GLU A 378 -12.62 18.85 7.43
CA GLU A 378 -13.13 19.73 6.38
C GLU A 378 -12.79 19.21 4.97
N ASP A 379 -11.57 18.71 4.77
CA ASP A 379 -11.13 18.14 3.49
C ASP A 379 -11.88 16.82 3.21
N LEU A 380 -11.97 15.93 4.20
CA LEU A 380 -12.68 14.66 4.04
C LEU A 380 -14.18 14.87 3.71
N VAL A 381 -14.86 15.77 4.43
CA VAL A 381 -16.25 16.15 4.17
C VAL A 381 -16.41 16.74 2.77
N LYS A 382 -15.48 17.62 2.37
CA LYS A 382 -15.44 18.23 1.03
C LYS A 382 -15.19 17.18 -0.08
N TRP A 383 -14.40 16.14 0.18
CA TRP A 383 -14.14 15.07 -0.77
C TRP A 383 -15.34 14.13 -0.94
N LEU A 384 -16.08 13.87 0.15
CA LEU A 384 -17.14 12.85 0.17
C LEU A 384 -18.54 13.36 -0.18
N TRP A 385 -18.86 14.65 -0.02
CA TRP A 385 -20.26 15.11 -0.17
C TRP A 385 -20.90 14.86 -1.53
N LYS A 386 -20.11 14.66 -2.59
CA LYS A 386 -20.62 14.33 -3.94
C LYS A 386 -20.76 12.82 -4.18
N THR A 387 -20.25 11.97 -3.29
CA THR A 387 -20.24 10.51 -3.43
C THR A 387 -21.61 9.93 -3.13
N ASN A 388 -22.20 9.23 -4.10
CA ASN A 388 -23.51 8.58 -3.94
C ASN A 388 -23.33 7.21 -3.28
N HIS A 389 -23.14 7.18 -1.96
CA HIS A 389 -23.05 5.92 -1.19
C HIS A 389 -23.43 6.13 0.29
N PRO A 390 -24.15 5.18 0.93
CA PRO A 390 -24.50 5.27 2.35
C PRO A 390 -23.29 5.51 3.25
N ASP A 391 -22.21 4.74 3.11
CA ASP A 391 -20.99 4.91 3.93
C ASP A 391 -20.39 6.31 3.86
N ALA A 392 -20.38 6.93 2.68
CA ALA A 392 -19.92 8.31 2.54
C ALA A 392 -20.81 9.26 3.34
N ILE A 393 -22.14 9.06 3.30
CA ILE A 393 -23.09 9.87 4.04
C ILE A 393 -23.02 9.59 5.55
N GLN A 394 -22.79 8.35 5.99
CA GLN A 394 -22.57 8.02 7.40
C GLN A 394 -21.36 8.79 7.95
N ILE A 395 -20.25 8.84 7.21
CA ILE A 395 -19.09 9.66 7.59
C ILE A 395 -19.46 11.15 7.70
N LEU A 396 -20.27 11.67 6.78
CA LEU A 396 -20.75 13.06 6.85
C LEU A 396 -21.63 13.32 8.08
N ILE A 397 -22.52 12.39 8.42
CA ILE A 397 -23.40 12.46 9.61
C ILE A 397 -22.56 12.47 10.88
N LEU A 398 -21.67 11.48 11.03
CA LEU A 398 -20.79 11.36 12.19
C LEU A 398 -19.82 12.55 12.32
N GLY A 399 -19.51 13.22 11.20
CA GLY A 399 -18.65 14.40 11.17
C GLY A 399 -19.31 15.73 11.50
N VAL A 400 -20.62 15.77 11.73
CA VAL A 400 -21.31 16.98 12.20
C VAL A 400 -20.99 17.20 13.68
N ASN A 401 -20.13 18.19 13.95
CA ASN A 401 -19.65 18.52 15.31
C ASN A 401 -19.96 19.98 15.71
N GLY A 402 -21.09 20.53 15.22
CA GLY A 402 -21.46 21.94 15.46
C GLY A 402 -20.86 22.96 14.49
N LYS A 403 -19.95 22.55 13.58
CA LYS A 403 -19.47 23.42 12.49
C LYS A 403 -20.53 23.58 11.39
N LYS A 404 -21.00 24.81 11.14
CA LYS A 404 -22.01 25.15 10.11
C LYS A 404 -21.68 24.57 8.72
N LYS A 405 -20.42 24.62 8.30
CA LYS A 405 -19.97 24.13 6.98
C LYS A 405 -20.14 22.61 6.81
N HIS A 406 -19.99 21.82 7.87
CA HIS A 406 -20.19 20.37 7.79
C HIS A 406 -21.67 20.05 7.59
N LEU A 407 -22.56 20.75 8.31
CA LEU A 407 -24.00 20.63 8.13
C LEU A 407 -24.44 21.04 6.72
N GLU A 408 -23.83 22.07 6.13
CA GLU A 408 -24.08 22.48 4.75
C GLU A 408 -23.70 21.38 3.73
N TYR A 409 -22.55 20.73 3.90
CA TYR A 409 -22.15 19.62 3.02
C TYR A 409 -23.03 18.38 3.21
N LEU A 410 -23.39 18.04 4.44
CA LEU A 410 -24.35 16.97 4.71
C LEU A 410 -25.71 17.25 4.05
N SER A 411 -26.24 18.46 4.22
CA SER A 411 -27.51 18.87 3.60
C SER A 411 -27.46 18.75 2.07
N LYS A 412 -26.37 19.24 1.44
CA LYS A 412 -26.15 19.10 0.00
C LYS A 412 -26.05 17.64 -0.44
N ALA A 413 -25.39 16.78 0.34
CA ALA A 413 -25.28 15.36 0.05
C ALA A 413 -26.64 14.66 0.13
N CYS A 414 -27.43 14.91 1.18
CA CYS A 414 -28.77 14.35 1.35
C CYS A 414 -29.75 14.80 0.26
N GLN A 415 -29.70 16.08 -0.12
CA GLN A 415 -30.53 16.60 -1.22
C GLN A 415 -30.16 15.97 -2.57
N LYS A 416 -28.87 15.74 -2.80
CA LYS A 416 -28.38 15.17 -4.06
C LYS A 416 -28.60 13.66 -4.15
N HIS A 417 -28.47 12.95 -3.02
CA HIS A 417 -28.46 11.49 -2.94
C HIS A 417 -29.43 10.97 -1.86
N PRO A 418 -30.76 11.19 -2.02
CA PRO A 418 -31.74 10.93 -0.97
C PRO A 418 -31.84 9.45 -0.59
N ALA A 419 -31.75 8.53 -1.54
CA ALA A 419 -31.83 7.09 -1.26
C ALA A 419 -30.64 6.59 -0.43
N ALA A 420 -29.42 7.03 -0.77
CA ALA A 420 -28.23 6.73 0.02
C ALA A 420 -28.30 7.36 1.42
N ALA A 421 -28.89 8.56 1.54
CA ALA A 421 -29.08 9.22 2.83
C ALA A 421 -30.03 8.45 3.75
N ILE A 422 -31.18 8.03 3.22
CA ILE A 422 -32.15 7.20 3.97
C ILE A 422 -31.47 5.92 4.48
N ALA A 423 -30.73 5.23 3.61
CA ALA A 423 -29.99 4.03 4.00
C ALA A 423 -28.94 4.33 5.09
N ALA A 424 -28.17 5.40 4.94
CA ALA A 424 -27.17 5.81 5.94
C ALA A 424 -27.79 6.08 7.31
N TYR A 425 -28.89 6.84 7.37
CA TYR A 425 -29.61 7.10 8.62
C TYR A 425 -30.19 5.83 9.23
N ALA A 426 -30.79 4.96 8.40
CA ALA A 426 -31.34 3.68 8.87
C ALA A 426 -30.25 2.79 9.48
N THR A 427 -29.08 2.69 8.85
CA THR A 427 -27.93 1.95 9.37
C THR A 427 -27.45 2.51 10.71
N LEU A 428 -27.25 3.83 10.81
CA LEU A 428 -26.78 4.45 12.06
C LEU A 428 -27.81 4.29 13.19
N LEU A 429 -29.11 4.41 12.90
CA LEU A 429 -30.18 4.17 13.87
C LEU A 429 -30.25 2.72 14.34
N ALA A 430 -29.97 1.75 13.45
CA ALA A 430 -29.94 0.33 13.81
C ALA A 430 -28.74 -0.02 14.72
N ILE A 431 -27.63 0.71 14.58
CA ILE A 431 -26.42 0.49 15.38
C ILE A 431 -26.51 1.22 16.73
N HIS A 432 -27.14 2.41 16.79
CA HIS A 432 -27.46 3.10 18.03
C HIS A 432 -28.75 2.54 18.67
N GLU A 433 -28.69 1.38 19.32
CA GLU A 433 -29.82 0.92 20.14
C GLU A 433 -29.99 1.81 21.38
N ASN A 434 -31.06 2.61 21.41
CA ASN A 434 -31.53 3.20 22.65
C ASN A 434 -32.27 2.13 23.47
N ASN A 435 -31.73 1.78 24.64
CA ASN A 435 -32.28 0.77 25.55
C ASN A 435 -33.75 1.01 25.96
N GLU A 436 -34.29 2.22 25.78
CA GLU A 436 -35.71 2.49 26.03
C GLU A 436 -36.66 1.92 24.97
N TRP A 437 -36.19 1.65 23.75
CA TRP A 437 -37.03 1.18 22.64
C TRP A 437 -37.42 -0.29 22.75
N ARG A 438 -36.75 -1.05 23.63
CA ARG A 438 -37.10 -2.44 23.97
C ARG A 438 -38.11 -2.56 25.11
N LYS A 439 -38.56 -1.45 25.70
CA LYS A 439 -39.54 -1.43 26.80
C LYS A 439 -41.00 -1.24 26.34
N GLY A 440 -41.24 -1.26 25.03
CA GLY A 440 -42.57 -1.09 24.42
C GLY A 440 -43.31 -2.40 24.22
#